data_AF-A0A3P3YAK6-F1
#
_entry.id   AF-A0A3P3YAK6-F1
#
_cell.length_a   1.000
_cell.length_b   1.000
_cell.length_c   1.000
_cell.angle_alpha   90.00
_cell.angle_beta   90.00
_cell.angle_gamma   90.00
#
_symmetry.space_group_name_H-M   'P 1'
#
loop_
_entity.id
_entity.type
_entity.pdbx_description
1 polymer ?
#
loop_
_entity_poly.entity_id
_entity_poly.type
_entity_poly.pdbx_seq_one_letter_code
_entity_poly.pdbx_strand_id
1 'polypeptide(L)'
;MLDDAGGNVHGKPLPQIHALLRTLEELGFAAWYLFNFLFTICGPDVASITSSNLLAARSPYPAWPPSMVIDTLTYYGVYFSPWTLTRPKWMIRISYFNMVVQAPFYAYACWVMLRGQREKPRTPFTVNAIVTLGCTLLELVLQLQAHPNVIIVMANLPWIIVPLLIIFRAITDPLINDVESQRLDKAHKIN
;
A
#
# COMPACT_ATOMS: atom_id res chain seq x y z
N MET A 1 10.56 38.74 -42.47
CA MET A 1 10.48 37.65 -43.45
C MET A 1 10.76 36.36 -42.69
N LEU A 2 9.68 35.72 -42.22
CA LEU A 2 9.46 34.28 -41.90
C LEU A 2 10.44 33.63 -40.90
N ASP A 3 10.11 32.81 -39.91
CA ASP A 3 8.92 32.25 -39.23
C ASP A 3 9.56 31.63 -37.94
N ASP A 4 9.08 31.87 -36.73
CA ASP A 4 8.03 31.15 -36.01
C ASP A 4 8.25 29.64 -35.73
N ALA A 5 7.79 29.26 -34.52
CA ALA A 5 7.38 27.91 -34.10
C ALA A 5 8.45 26.87 -33.67
N GLY A 6 8.84 26.97 -32.39
CA GLY A 6 9.43 25.89 -31.59
C GLY A 6 8.57 25.51 -30.37
N GLY A 7 7.25 25.41 -30.56
CA GLY A 7 6.35 24.52 -29.80
C GLY A 7 6.37 24.55 -28.27
N ASN A 8 5.96 25.66 -27.64
CA ASN A 8 5.43 25.62 -26.27
C ASN A 8 3.91 25.37 -26.35
N VAL A 9 3.53 24.12 -26.68
CA VAL A 9 2.13 23.74 -26.85
C VAL A 9 1.53 23.40 -25.48
N HIS A 10 0.74 24.34 -24.95
CA HIS A 10 -0.35 24.10 -23.98
C HIS A 10 -0.06 23.66 -22.54
N GLY A 11 1.02 24.13 -21.92
CA GLY A 11 1.13 24.11 -20.45
C GLY A 11 0.50 25.33 -19.79
N LYS A 12 -0.84 25.46 -19.74
CA LYS A 12 -1.42 26.45 -18.80
C LYS A 12 -0.91 26.09 -17.40
N PRO A 13 -0.30 27.03 -16.64
CA PRO A 13 0.12 26.73 -15.27
C PRO A 13 -1.10 26.21 -14.52
N LEU A 14 -0.99 25.00 -13.96
CA LEU A 14 -2.06 24.43 -13.15
C LEU A 14 -2.46 25.47 -12.09
N PRO A 15 -3.76 25.73 -11.88
CA PRO A 15 -4.20 26.64 -10.83
C PRO A 15 -3.52 26.23 -9.52
N GLN A 16 -3.02 27.19 -8.72
CA GLN A 16 -2.24 26.89 -7.50
C GLN A 16 -2.90 25.84 -6.59
N ILE A 17 -4.24 25.82 -6.55
CA ILE A 17 -5.04 24.83 -5.81
C ILE A 17 -4.82 23.40 -6.33
N HIS A 18 -4.79 23.19 -7.66
CA HIS A 18 -4.57 21.87 -8.24
C HIS A 18 -3.16 21.34 -7.95
N ALA A 19 -2.16 22.22 -7.98
CA ALA A 19 -0.79 21.85 -7.61
C ALA A 19 -0.70 21.46 -6.13
N LEU A 20 -1.33 22.23 -5.24
CA LEU A 20 -1.39 21.92 -3.81
C LEU A 20 -2.08 20.59 -3.52
N LEU A 21 -3.27 20.36 -4.11
CA LEU A 21 -4.03 19.12 -3.91
C LEU A 21 -3.24 17.90 -4.37
N ARG A 22 -2.53 18.00 -5.50
CA ARG A 22 -1.63 16.95 -5.97
C ARG A 22 -0.51 16.68 -4.97
N THR A 23 0.12 17.72 -4.41
CA THR A 23 1.17 17.54 -3.40
C THR A 23 0.63 16.85 -2.14
N LEU A 24 -0.56 17.23 -1.66
CA LEU A 24 -1.19 16.61 -0.50
C LEU A 24 -1.54 15.14 -0.75
N GLU A 25 -2.04 14.82 -1.94
CA GLU A 25 -2.32 13.45 -2.36
C GLU A 25 -1.04 12.60 -2.39
N GLU A 26 0.04 13.12 -2.98
CA GLU A 26 1.33 12.44 -3.04
C GLU A 26 1.91 12.18 -1.66
N LEU A 27 1.79 13.15 -0.74
CA LEU A 27 2.18 13.00 0.65
C LEU A 27 1.29 11.97 1.37
N GLY A 28 -0.01 11.96 1.09
CA GLY A 28 -0.95 10.98 1.61
C GLY A 28 -0.59 9.55 1.19
N PHE A 29 -0.25 9.33 -0.08
CA PHE A 29 0.22 8.04 -0.54
C PHE A 29 1.61 7.68 0.01
N ALA A 30 2.52 8.64 0.12
CA ALA A 30 3.81 8.40 0.77
C ALA A 30 3.64 7.94 2.23
N ALA A 31 2.75 8.59 2.98
CA ALA A 31 2.42 8.22 4.35
C ALA A 31 1.75 6.86 4.43
N TRP A 32 0.84 6.53 3.51
CA TRP A 32 0.22 5.21 3.39
C TRP A 32 1.26 4.11 3.18
N TYR A 33 2.18 4.28 2.23
CA TYR A 33 3.23 3.30 1.98
C TYR A 33 4.22 3.19 3.14
N LEU A 34 4.58 4.31 3.78
CA LEU A 34 5.42 4.29 4.98
C LEU A 34 4.74 3.52 6.12
N PHE A 35 3.47 3.82 6.37
CA PHE A 35 2.69 3.12 7.38
C PHE A 35 2.64 1.62 7.09
N ASN A 36 2.36 1.21 5.86
CA ASN A 36 2.31 -0.22 5.50
C ASN A 36 3.68 -0.90 5.61
N PHE A 37 4.75 -0.21 5.23
CA PHE A 37 6.11 -0.73 5.45
C PHE A 37 6.37 -1.00 6.94
N LEU A 38 6.09 -0.02 7.80
CA LEU A 38 6.23 -0.17 9.25
C LEU A 38 5.28 -1.22 9.81
N PHE A 39 4.04 -1.28 9.34
CA PHE A 39 3.04 -2.26 9.76
C PHE A 39 3.46 -3.68 9.40
N THR A 40 4.08 -3.90 8.24
CA THR A 40 4.59 -5.22 7.87
C THR A 40 5.84 -5.59 8.68
N ILE A 41 6.83 -4.69 8.81
CA ILE A 41 8.10 -5.04 9.48
C ILE A 41 8.04 -5.01 11.01
N CYS A 42 7.16 -4.19 11.59
CA CYS A 42 7.01 -4.05 13.04
C CYS A 42 5.72 -4.70 13.57
N GLY A 43 4.75 -4.99 12.71
CA GLY A 43 3.38 -5.29 13.10
C GLY A 43 2.99 -6.77 13.03
N PRO A 44 1.78 -7.09 12.53
CA PRO A 44 1.23 -8.44 12.63
C PRO A 44 1.97 -9.47 11.80
N ASP A 45 2.66 -9.07 10.72
CA ASP A 45 3.32 -10.04 9.84
C ASP A 45 4.54 -10.68 10.53
N VAL A 46 5.42 -9.85 11.09
CA VAL A 46 6.53 -10.35 11.90
C VAL A 46 6.03 -11.07 13.15
N ALA A 47 4.98 -10.57 13.82
CA ALA A 47 4.40 -11.27 14.97
C ALA A 47 3.89 -12.68 14.59
N SER A 48 3.28 -12.82 13.41
CA SER A 48 2.80 -14.11 12.90
C SER A 48 3.94 -15.07 12.55
N ILE A 49 5.06 -14.54 12.05
CA ILE A 49 6.24 -15.33 11.68
C ILE A 49 7.02 -15.80 12.91
N THR A 50 7.20 -14.90 13.88
CA THR A 50 8.07 -15.12 15.04
C THR A 50 7.37 -15.87 16.18
N SER A 51 6.04 -15.80 16.26
CA SER A 51 5.27 -16.35 17.37
C SER A 51 3.97 -16.96 16.88
N SER A 52 3.87 -18.29 16.97
CA SER A 52 2.63 -19.02 16.68
C SER A 52 1.53 -18.79 17.72
N ASN A 53 1.87 -18.23 18.88
CA ASN A 53 0.92 -17.84 19.92
C ASN A 53 1.33 -16.50 20.54
N LEU A 54 0.55 -15.44 20.29
CA LEU A 54 0.86 -14.10 20.81
C LEU A 54 0.73 -13.98 22.32
N LEU A 55 -0.16 -14.77 22.96
CA LEU A 55 -0.28 -14.77 24.42
C LEU A 55 0.99 -15.30 25.08
N ALA A 56 1.58 -16.35 24.50
CA ALA A 56 2.84 -16.91 24.97
C ALA A 56 4.02 -15.96 24.72
N ALA A 57 3.97 -15.17 23.65
CA ALA A 57 5.00 -14.19 23.30
C ALA A 57 5.13 -13.00 24.26
N ARG A 58 4.29 -12.91 25.30
CA ARG A 58 4.36 -11.86 26.33
C ARG A 58 5.32 -12.22 27.48
N SER A 59 5.79 -13.47 27.57
CA SER A 59 6.65 -13.92 28.68
C SER A 59 7.64 -15.01 28.24
N PRO A 60 8.91 -14.64 27.96
CA PRO A 60 9.43 -13.28 27.85
C PRO A 60 9.00 -12.63 26.52
N TYR A 61 8.93 -11.29 26.49
CA TYR A 61 8.78 -10.57 25.23
C TYR A 61 10.01 -10.80 24.33
N PRO A 62 9.82 -11.07 23.02
CA PRO A 62 10.93 -11.13 22.08
C PRO A 62 11.56 -9.74 21.89
N ALA A 63 12.80 -9.72 21.38
CA ALA A 63 13.46 -8.47 21.01
C ALA A 63 12.73 -7.73 19.86
N TRP A 64 12.04 -8.47 19.01
CA TRP A 64 11.26 -7.95 17.89
C TRP A 64 10.09 -8.89 17.57
N PRO A 65 8.87 -8.39 17.31
CA PRO A 65 8.46 -6.98 17.25
C PRO A 65 8.37 -6.31 18.65
N PRO A 66 8.27 -4.98 18.73
CA PRO A 66 8.19 -4.27 20.02
C PRO A 66 7.04 -4.79 20.90
N SER A 67 7.24 -4.82 22.23
CA SER A 67 6.24 -5.33 23.19
C SER A 67 4.88 -4.64 23.05
N MET A 68 4.86 -3.33 22.83
CA MET A 68 3.62 -2.57 22.59
C MET A 68 2.82 -3.11 21.40
N VAL A 69 3.49 -3.58 20.34
CA VAL A 69 2.81 -4.20 19.18
C VAL A 69 2.21 -5.53 19.59
N ILE A 70 2.97 -6.37 20.31
CA ILE A 70 2.49 -7.67 20.77
C ILE A 70 1.27 -7.49 21.67
N ASP A 71 1.31 -6.54 22.60
CA ASP A 71 0.18 -6.23 23.47
C ASP A 71 -1.03 -5.69 22.71
N THR A 72 -0.80 -4.80 21.72
CA THR A 72 -1.89 -4.26 20.88
C THR A 72 -2.56 -5.37 20.06
N LEU A 73 -1.76 -6.25 19.43
CA LEU A 73 -2.27 -7.37 18.65
C LEU A 73 -2.93 -8.43 19.54
N THR A 74 -2.41 -8.64 20.74
CA THR A 74 -3.01 -9.52 21.74
C THR A 74 -4.35 -8.97 22.19
N TYR A 75 -4.44 -7.67 22.51
CA TYR A 75 -5.69 -7.01 22.84
C TYR A 75 -6.71 -7.17 21.70
N TYR A 76 -6.32 -6.81 20.47
CA TYR A 76 -7.18 -6.98 19.30
C TYR A 76 -7.63 -8.43 19.13
N GLY A 77 -6.71 -9.38 19.35
CA GLY A 77 -6.99 -10.80 19.26
C GLY A 77 -7.96 -11.33 20.31
N VAL A 78 -7.86 -10.86 21.55
CA VAL A 78 -8.74 -11.27 22.65
C VAL A 78 -10.17 -10.75 22.45
N TYR A 79 -10.33 -9.51 21.98
CA TYR A 79 -11.64 -8.85 21.94
C TYR A 79 -12.37 -8.98 20.59
N PHE A 80 -11.64 -9.08 19.47
CA PHE A 80 -12.25 -8.97 18.15
C PHE A 80 -11.95 -10.14 17.23
N SER A 81 -10.69 -10.58 17.18
CA SER A 81 -10.27 -11.62 16.22
C SER A 81 -9.35 -12.66 16.87
N PRO A 82 -9.91 -13.71 17.48
CA PRO A 82 -9.15 -14.78 18.16
C PRO A 82 -8.06 -15.42 17.30
N TRP A 83 -8.21 -15.40 15.98
CA TRP A 83 -7.23 -15.89 15.01
C TRP A 83 -5.91 -15.13 15.03
N THR A 84 -5.96 -13.86 15.45
CA THR A 84 -4.76 -13.05 15.69
C THR A 84 -3.90 -13.64 16.80
N LEU A 85 -4.50 -14.39 17.74
CA LEU A 85 -3.76 -15.02 18.85
C LEU A 85 -3.10 -16.34 18.42
N THR A 86 -3.81 -17.18 17.67
CA THR A 86 -3.37 -18.55 17.31
C THR A 86 -2.72 -18.66 15.93
N ARG A 87 -2.67 -17.56 15.17
CA ARG A 87 -1.96 -17.38 13.88
C ARG A 87 -2.00 -18.63 12.99
N PRO A 88 -3.14 -18.92 12.34
CA PRO A 88 -3.26 -20.11 11.50
C PRO A 88 -2.22 -20.11 10.37
N LYS A 89 -1.83 -21.31 9.90
CA LYS A 89 -0.74 -21.49 8.93
C LYS A 89 -0.89 -20.65 7.66
N TRP A 90 -2.11 -20.42 7.19
CA TRP A 90 -2.36 -19.59 6.01
C TRP A 90 -2.03 -18.11 6.26
N MET A 91 -2.32 -17.60 7.47
CA MET A 91 -2.01 -16.23 7.86
C MET A 91 -0.50 -16.02 7.91
N ILE A 92 0.23 -16.98 8.48
CA ILE A 92 1.70 -16.97 8.49
C ILE A 92 2.25 -16.90 7.06
N ARG A 93 1.69 -17.65 6.11
CA ARG A 93 2.11 -17.62 4.70
C ARG A 93 1.85 -16.27 4.04
N ILE A 94 0.70 -15.66 4.29
CA ILE A 94 0.40 -14.31 3.78
C ILE A 94 1.36 -13.29 4.40
N SER A 95 1.66 -13.40 5.69
CA SER A 95 2.65 -12.55 6.35
C SER A 95 4.04 -12.66 5.75
N TYR A 96 4.49 -13.88 5.39
CA TYR A 96 5.73 -14.05 4.63
C TYR A 96 5.68 -13.37 3.27
N PHE A 97 4.58 -13.54 2.52
CA PHE A 97 4.39 -12.88 1.23
C PHE A 97 4.45 -11.35 1.38
N ASN A 98 3.75 -10.78 2.35
CA ASN A 98 3.78 -9.35 2.62
C ASN A 98 5.20 -8.88 2.96
N MET A 99 5.92 -9.61 3.80
CA MET A 99 7.26 -9.23 4.22
C MET A 99 8.29 -9.30 3.07
N VAL A 100 8.22 -10.32 2.23
CA VAL A 100 9.21 -10.55 1.15
C VAL A 100 8.88 -9.76 -0.11
N VAL A 101 7.59 -9.63 -0.44
CA VAL A 101 7.14 -9.04 -1.70
C VAL A 101 6.65 -7.61 -1.49
N GLN A 102 5.74 -7.40 -0.54
CA GLN A 102 5.10 -6.09 -0.38
C GLN A 102 5.95 -5.09 0.40
N ALA A 103 6.69 -5.49 1.44
CA ALA A 103 7.48 -4.54 2.23
C ALA A 103 8.57 -3.81 1.40
N PRO A 104 9.38 -4.50 0.56
CA PRO A 104 10.32 -3.81 -0.32
C PRO A 104 9.62 -2.86 -1.29
N PHE A 105 8.44 -3.27 -1.77
CA PHE A 105 7.61 -2.45 -2.64
C PHE A 105 7.15 -1.17 -1.94
N TYR A 106 6.63 -1.29 -0.71
CA TYR A 106 6.17 -0.15 0.10
C TYR A 106 7.31 0.84 0.36
N ALA A 107 8.51 0.35 0.70
CA ALA A 107 9.68 1.20 0.89
C ALA A 107 10.05 1.96 -0.40
N TYR A 108 10.09 1.26 -1.54
CA TYR A 108 10.36 1.88 -2.83
C TYR A 108 9.29 2.92 -3.21
N ALA A 109 8.00 2.57 -3.05
CA ALA A 109 6.90 3.47 -3.35
C ALA A 109 6.92 4.74 -2.52
N CYS A 110 7.16 4.61 -1.20
CA CYS A 110 7.33 5.75 -0.31
C CYS A 110 8.46 6.67 -0.78
N TRP A 111 9.63 6.09 -1.09
CA TRP A 111 10.79 6.84 -1.56
C TRP A 111 10.52 7.60 -2.87
N VAL A 112 9.86 6.96 -3.85
CA VAL A 112 9.48 7.61 -5.12
C VAL A 112 8.51 8.77 -4.89
N MET A 113 7.52 8.59 -4.01
CA MET A 113 6.53 9.63 -3.70
C MET A 113 7.17 10.83 -2.99
N LEU A 114 8.05 10.60 -2.02
CA LEU A 114 8.76 11.66 -1.29
C LEU A 114 9.73 12.45 -2.16
N ARG A 115 10.34 11.82 -3.19
CA ARG A 115 11.23 12.53 -4.11
C ARG A 115 10.52 13.45 -5.11
N GLY A 116 9.19 13.42 -5.19
CA GLY A 116 8.42 14.28 -6.08
C GLY A 116 8.78 14.10 -7.57
N GLN A 117 9.24 12.90 -7.97
CA GLN A 117 9.57 12.63 -9.37
C GLN A 117 8.34 12.84 -10.25
N ARG A 118 8.49 13.55 -11.37
CA ARG A 118 7.39 13.84 -12.30
C ARG A 118 6.87 12.59 -13.02
N GLU A 119 7.77 11.66 -13.33
CA GLU A 119 7.45 10.40 -14.02
C GLU A 119 7.51 9.24 -13.02
N LYS A 120 6.38 8.98 -12.38
CA LYS A 120 6.24 7.87 -11.43
C LYS A 120 5.81 6.61 -12.18
N PRO A 121 6.44 5.45 -11.93
CA PRO A 121 6.03 4.22 -12.59
C PRO A 121 4.65 3.81 -12.08
N ARG A 122 3.62 3.96 -12.93
CA ARG A 122 2.21 3.69 -12.61
C ARG A 122 1.94 2.22 -12.36
N THR A 123 2.36 1.38 -13.31
CA THR A 123 2.13 -0.06 -13.33
C THR A 123 2.47 -0.75 -12.01
N PRO A 124 3.67 -0.55 -11.41
CA PRO A 124 3.96 -1.17 -10.13
C PRO A 124 2.99 -0.75 -9.03
N PHE A 125 2.64 0.53 -8.89
CA PHE A 125 1.76 1.01 -7.83
C PHE A 125 0.33 0.49 -7.98
N THR A 126 -0.18 0.45 -9.21
CA THR A 126 -1.51 -0.13 -9.50
C THR A 126 -1.53 -1.63 -9.24
N VAL A 127 -0.51 -2.37 -9.69
CA VAL A 127 -0.40 -3.82 -9.42
C VAL A 127 -0.36 -4.08 -7.91
N ASN A 128 0.45 -3.32 -7.17
CA ASN A 128 0.50 -3.45 -5.72
C ASN A 128 -0.86 -3.14 -5.06
N ALA A 129 -1.57 -2.10 -5.51
CA ALA A 129 -2.90 -1.78 -5.00
C ALA A 129 -3.90 -2.92 -5.24
N ILE A 130 -3.88 -3.53 -6.43
CA ILE A 130 -4.72 -4.69 -6.76
C ILE A 130 -4.38 -5.88 -5.84
N VAL A 131 -3.09 -6.18 -5.67
CA VAL A 131 -2.63 -7.26 -4.77
C VAL A 131 -3.06 -6.98 -3.33
N THR A 132 -2.84 -5.77 -2.81
CA THR A 132 -3.24 -5.36 -1.46
C THR A 132 -4.75 -5.54 -1.27
N LEU A 133 -5.55 -5.07 -2.24
CA LEU A 133 -7.01 -5.19 -2.18
C LEU A 133 -7.44 -6.67 -2.22
N GLY A 134 -6.86 -7.48 -3.10
CA GLY A 134 -7.15 -8.90 -3.20
C GLY A 134 -6.84 -9.67 -1.90
N CYS A 135 -5.65 -9.46 -1.33
CA CYS A 135 -5.26 -10.04 -0.05
C CYS A 135 -6.20 -9.59 1.08
N THR A 136 -6.50 -8.29 1.16
CA THR A 136 -7.38 -7.73 2.20
C THR A 136 -8.79 -8.31 2.12
N LEU A 137 -9.37 -8.41 0.93
CA LEU A 137 -10.71 -8.97 0.75
C LEU A 137 -10.74 -10.46 1.10
N LEU A 138 -9.72 -11.23 0.70
CA LEU A 138 -9.60 -12.63 1.08
C LEU A 138 -9.51 -12.79 2.60
N GLU A 139 -8.62 -12.03 3.24
CA GLU A 139 -8.47 -12.03 4.69
C GLU A 139 -9.77 -11.64 5.40
N LEU A 140 -10.45 -10.61 4.93
CA LEU A 140 -11.70 -10.13 5.51
C LEU A 140 -12.79 -11.20 5.42
N VAL A 141 -12.94 -11.87 4.27
CA VAL A 141 -13.91 -12.96 4.11
C VAL A 141 -13.61 -14.09 5.09
N LEU A 142 -12.34 -14.52 5.19
CA LEU A 142 -11.96 -15.60 6.10
C LEU A 142 -12.16 -15.21 7.58
N GLN A 143 -11.84 -13.97 7.95
CA GLN A 143 -12.05 -13.46 9.32
C GLN A 143 -13.55 -13.39 9.67
N LEU A 144 -14.39 -12.87 8.77
CA LEU A 144 -15.83 -12.74 9.00
C LEU A 144 -16.57 -14.09 9.00
N GLN A 145 -16.10 -15.06 8.22
CA GLN A 145 -16.61 -16.44 8.27
C GLN A 145 -16.42 -17.08 9.65
N ALA A 146 -15.31 -16.74 10.33
CA ALA A 146 -15.01 -17.28 11.64
C ALA A 146 -15.68 -16.50 12.77
N HIS A 147 -15.63 -15.17 12.68
CA HIS A 147 -16.08 -14.26 13.72
C HIS A 147 -16.68 -13.01 13.06
N PRO A 148 -18.00 -12.99 12.77
CA PRO A 148 -18.64 -11.84 12.16
C PRO A 148 -18.69 -10.67 13.14
N ASN A 149 -17.83 -9.67 12.92
CA ASN A 149 -17.73 -8.49 13.76
C ASN A 149 -17.49 -7.23 12.91
N VAL A 150 -18.29 -6.18 13.15
CA VAL A 150 -18.17 -4.90 12.43
C VAL A 150 -16.80 -4.24 12.65
N ILE A 151 -16.17 -4.44 13.80
CA ILE A 151 -14.86 -3.86 14.12
C ILE A 151 -13.77 -4.44 13.21
N ILE A 152 -13.89 -5.71 12.80
CA ILE A 152 -12.99 -6.32 11.82
C ILE A 152 -13.12 -5.62 10.46
N VAL A 153 -14.35 -5.32 10.03
CA VAL A 153 -14.59 -4.59 8.78
C VAL A 153 -13.96 -3.20 8.86
N MET A 154 -14.21 -2.48 9.95
CA MET A 154 -13.68 -1.12 10.15
C MET A 154 -12.15 -1.11 10.22
N ALA A 155 -11.54 -2.11 10.86
CA ALA A 155 -10.09 -2.25 10.93
C ALA A 155 -9.47 -2.48 9.55
N ASN A 156 -10.13 -3.21 8.64
CA ASN A 156 -9.62 -3.47 7.29
C ASN A 156 -9.97 -2.37 6.28
N LEU A 157 -10.89 -1.45 6.63
CA LEU A 157 -11.41 -0.44 5.72
C LEU A 157 -10.31 0.45 5.06
N PRO A 158 -9.25 0.89 5.76
CA PRO A 158 -8.16 1.64 5.12
C PRO A 158 -7.50 0.89 3.97
N TRP A 159 -7.28 -0.42 4.14
CA TRP A 159 -6.72 -1.32 3.13
C TRP A 159 -7.69 -1.65 1.99
N ILE A 160 -8.94 -1.21 2.06
CA ILE A 160 -9.89 -1.27 0.94
C ILE A 160 -9.93 0.09 0.24
N ILE A 161 -10.15 1.17 1.00
CA ILE A 161 -10.34 2.51 0.46
C ILE A 161 -9.08 3.01 -0.26
N VAL A 162 -7.91 2.93 0.37
CA VAL A 162 -6.70 3.53 -0.21
C VAL A 162 -6.28 2.82 -1.51
N PRO A 163 -6.26 1.48 -1.58
CA PRO A 163 -5.99 0.80 -2.86
C PRO A 163 -7.01 1.12 -3.95
N LEU A 164 -8.30 1.24 -3.62
CA LEU A 164 -9.31 1.68 -4.59
C LEU A 164 -9.04 3.09 -5.11
N LEU A 165 -8.61 4.03 -4.25
CA LEU A 165 -8.21 5.37 -4.67
C LEU A 165 -7.01 5.35 -5.61
N ILE A 166 -6.00 4.51 -5.34
CA ILE A 166 -4.82 4.36 -6.20
C ILE A 166 -5.21 3.78 -7.57
N ILE A 167 -6.08 2.76 -7.59
CA ILE A 167 -6.59 2.17 -8.84
C ILE A 167 -7.43 3.19 -9.61
N PHE A 168 -8.35 3.88 -8.94
CA PHE A 168 -9.19 4.90 -9.54
C PHE A 168 -8.36 6.02 -10.16
N ARG A 169 -7.34 6.51 -9.45
CA ARG A 169 -6.38 7.49 -9.99
C ARG A 169 -5.70 6.97 -11.25
N ALA A 170 -5.22 5.72 -11.22
CA ALA A 170 -4.55 5.13 -12.38
C ALA A 170 -5.46 5.03 -13.62
N ILE A 171 -6.77 4.85 -13.42
CA ILE A 171 -7.77 4.80 -14.51
C ILE A 171 -8.10 6.21 -15.02
N THR A 172 -8.17 7.20 -14.14
CA THR A 172 -8.73 8.52 -14.44
C THR A 172 -7.72 9.58 -14.87
N ASP A 173 -6.42 9.40 -14.65
CA ASP A 173 -5.41 10.43 -14.91
C ASP A 173 -4.97 10.43 -16.40
N PRO A 174 -5.41 11.41 -17.23
CA PRO A 174 -5.21 11.40 -18.69
C PRO A 174 -3.78 11.73 -19.11
N LEU A 175 -3.05 12.52 -18.31
CA LEU A 175 -1.62 12.82 -18.52
C LEU A 175 -0.75 11.56 -18.53
N ILE A 176 -1.25 10.46 -17.94
CA ILE A 176 -0.53 9.20 -17.86
C ILE A 176 -0.69 8.37 -19.14
N ASN A 177 -1.86 8.42 -19.80
CA ASN A 177 -2.11 7.68 -21.04
C ASN A 177 -1.31 8.27 -22.23
N ASP A 178 -1.02 9.57 -22.20
CA ASP A 178 -0.23 10.25 -23.25
C ASP A 178 1.28 10.01 -23.13
N VAL A 179 1.84 9.89 -21.91
CA VAL A 179 3.29 9.64 -21.74
C VAL A 179 3.63 8.18 -22.04
N GLU A 180 2.77 7.24 -21.66
CA GLU A 180 2.99 5.82 -21.90
C GLU A 180 2.85 5.47 -23.40
N SER A 181 1.87 6.05 -24.09
CA SER A 181 1.76 5.95 -25.56
C SER A 181 2.98 6.54 -26.27
N GLN A 182 3.45 7.72 -25.85
CA GLN A 182 4.68 8.33 -26.41
C GLN A 182 5.94 7.49 -26.19
N ARG A 183 6.05 6.78 -25.05
CA ARG A 183 7.17 5.85 -24.78
C ARG A 183 7.10 4.61 -25.66
N LEU A 184 5.90 4.04 -25.85
CA LEU A 184 5.69 2.88 -26.73
C LEU A 184 5.97 3.24 -28.19
N ASP A 185 5.56 4.42 -28.64
CA ASP A 185 5.87 4.95 -29.97
C ASP A 185 7.37 5.16 -30.20
N LYS A 186 8.09 5.66 -29.18
CA LYS A 186 9.55 5.78 -29.25
C LYS A 186 10.24 4.41 -29.29
N ALA A 187 9.76 3.43 -28.53
CA ALA A 187 10.31 2.08 -28.54
C ALA A 187 10.08 1.38 -29.90
N HIS A 188 8.95 1.62 -30.55
CA HIS A 188 8.67 1.10 -31.89
C HIS A 188 9.51 1.74 -32.99
N LYS A 189 10.00 2.98 -32.80
CA LYS A 189 10.85 3.67 -33.78
C LYS A 189 12.34 3.30 -33.71
N ILE A 190 12.75 2.55 -32.68
CA ILE A 190 14.15 2.14 -32.46
C ILE A 190 14.39 0.70 -32.93
N ASN A 191 13.33 -0.05 -33.25
CA ASN A 191 13.38 -1.35 -33.94
C ASN A 191 13.05 -1.17 -35.43
#